data_AF-A0A957ZG63-F1
#
_entry.id   AF-A0A957ZG63-F1
#
_cell.length_a   1.000
_cell.length_b   1.000
_cell.length_c   1.000
_cell.angle_alpha   90.00
_cell.angle_beta   90.00
_cell.angle_gamma   90.00
#
_symmetry.space_group_name_H-M   'P 1'
#
loop_
_entity.id
_entity.type
_entity.pdbx_description
1 polymer ?
#
loop_
_entity_poly.entity_id
_entity_poly.type
_entity_poly.pdbx_seq_one_letter_code
_entity_poly.pdbx_strand_id
1 'polypeptide(L)'
;DEETIRGMEAVQSGAHILTERLGVPAAESQNLMDKFGPSCVCNIIGAIKTAKYLGLGPEDNVVTIATDSYDRYPSVSQHLYQTMGGRPDDDTLEAWAKSVFLGASLGEIVDLNRDGHHERLHKMKKDLWTQFGYSADYIDQMQSMDFWDAEYAQIKEIDPLIAELR
;
A
#
# COMPACT_ATOMS: atom_id res chain seq x y z
N ASP A 1 -9.07 3.59 -1.33
CA ASP A 1 -9.86 2.63 -0.51
C ASP A 1 -10.74 1.72 -1.33
N GLU A 2 -11.63 2.23 -2.18
CA GLU A 2 -12.54 1.35 -2.94
C GLU A 2 -11.80 0.48 -3.98
N GLU A 3 -10.82 1.03 -4.69
CA GLU A 3 -10.01 0.28 -5.68
C GLU A 3 -9.28 -0.91 -5.05
N THR A 4 -8.73 -0.73 -3.85
CA THR A 4 -8.02 -1.79 -3.13
C THR A 4 -8.96 -2.89 -2.65
N ILE A 5 -10.19 -2.55 -2.28
CA ILE A 5 -11.23 -3.52 -1.92
C ILE A 5 -11.68 -4.30 -3.17
N ARG A 6 -11.88 -3.63 -4.29
CA ARG A 6 -12.23 -4.27 -5.57
C ARG A 6 -11.13 -5.19 -6.08
N GLY A 7 -9.87 -4.76 -5.99
CA GLY A 7 -8.72 -5.58 -6.35
C GLY A 7 -8.55 -6.79 -5.44
N MET A 8 -8.80 -6.63 -4.13
CA MET A 8 -8.83 -7.73 -3.17
C MET A 8 -9.91 -8.75 -3.58
N GLU A 9 -11.13 -8.29 -3.82
CA GLU A 9 -12.25 -9.16 -4.19
C GLU A 9 -12.01 -9.85 -5.54
N ALA A 10 -11.43 -9.15 -6.52
CA ALA A 10 -11.09 -9.71 -7.82
C ALA A 10 -10.07 -10.85 -7.71
N VAL A 11 -9.10 -10.75 -6.80
CA VAL A 11 -8.13 -11.82 -6.53
C VAL A 11 -8.75 -12.95 -5.71
N GLN A 12 -9.54 -12.60 -4.69
CA GLN A 12 -10.15 -13.56 -3.78
C GLN A 12 -11.19 -14.45 -4.45
N SER A 13 -12.09 -13.85 -5.24
CA SER A 13 -13.26 -14.52 -5.81
C SER A 13 -13.15 -14.73 -7.33
N GLY A 14 -12.11 -14.20 -7.97
CA GLY A 14 -11.94 -14.20 -9.43
C GLY A 14 -10.79 -15.06 -9.93
N ALA A 15 -10.30 -16.05 -9.18
CA ALA A 15 -9.18 -16.89 -9.63
C ALA A 15 -9.42 -17.57 -11.01
N HIS A 16 -10.66 -17.99 -11.29
CA HIS A 16 -11.05 -18.48 -12.62
C HIS A 16 -10.98 -17.39 -13.68
N ILE A 17 -11.41 -16.16 -13.36
CA ILE A 17 -11.34 -15.00 -14.26
C ILE A 17 -9.90 -14.61 -14.59
N LEU A 18 -9.03 -14.56 -13.58
CA LEU A 18 -7.60 -14.28 -13.78
C LEU A 18 -6.98 -15.28 -14.76
N THR A 19 -7.41 -16.54 -14.68
CA THR A 19 -6.91 -17.62 -15.53
C THR A 19 -7.51 -17.57 -16.93
N GLU A 20 -8.83 -17.67 -17.03
CA GLU A 20 -9.56 -17.86 -18.28
C GLU A 20 -9.60 -16.60 -19.14
N ARG A 21 -9.61 -15.41 -18.51
CA ARG A 21 -9.82 -14.14 -19.20
C ARG A 21 -8.58 -13.23 -19.22
N LEU A 22 -7.71 -13.33 -18.22
CA LEU A 22 -6.50 -12.48 -18.11
C LEU A 22 -5.19 -13.24 -18.35
N GLY A 23 -5.22 -14.56 -18.54
CA GLY A 23 -4.06 -15.36 -18.90
C GLY A 23 -3.03 -15.58 -17.78
N VAL A 24 -3.41 -15.33 -16.52
CA VAL A 24 -2.59 -15.70 -15.36
C VAL A 24 -2.59 -17.22 -15.23
N PRO A 25 -1.44 -17.91 -15.08
CA PRO A 25 -1.48 -19.36 -15.03
C PRO A 25 -2.23 -19.87 -13.79
N ALA A 26 -2.91 -21.01 -13.95
CA ALA A 26 -3.94 -21.46 -13.01
C ALA A 26 -3.39 -21.69 -11.59
N ALA A 27 -2.17 -22.21 -11.48
CA ALA A 27 -1.53 -22.46 -10.19
C ALA A 27 -1.29 -21.16 -9.43
N GLU A 28 -0.84 -20.11 -10.13
CA GLU A 28 -0.62 -18.77 -9.60
C GLU A 28 -1.94 -18.15 -9.18
N SER A 29 -2.95 -18.14 -10.04
CA SER A 29 -4.29 -17.60 -9.72
C SER A 29 -4.88 -18.23 -8.46
N GLN A 30 -4.78 -19.56 -8.32
CA GLN A 30 -5.25 -20.28 -7.12
C GLN A 30 -4.42 -19.93 -5.88
N ASN A 31 -3.10 -19.80 -6.04
CA ASN A 31 -2.20 -19.47 -4.93
C ASN A 31 -2.40 -18.06 -4.37
N LEU A 32 -3.00 -17.14 -5.15
CA LEU A 32 -3.31 -15.78 -4.69
C LEU A 32 -4.55 -15.72 -3.80
N MET A 33 -5.43 -16.71 -3.84
CA MET A 33 -6.60 -16.78 -2.97
C MET A 33 -6.17 -16.79 -1.50
N ASP A 34 -6.94 -16.08 -0.67
CA ASP A 34 -6.72 -15.85 0.76
C ASP A 34 -5.45 -15.05 1.12
N LYS A 35 -4.64 -14.60 0.15
CA LYS A 35 -3.31 -13.99 0.44
C LYS A 35 -3.31 -12.50 0.72
N PHE A 36 -4.27 -11.75 0.20
CA PHE A 36 -4.16 -10.29 0.18
C PHE A 36 -5.34 -9.61 0.84
N GLY A 37 -5.07 -8.77 1.84
CA GLY A 37 -5.97 -7.71 2.27
C GLY A 37 -5.90 -6.46 1.38
N PRO A 38 -6.73 -5.43 1.63
CA PRO A 38 -6.75 -4.20 0.84
C PRO A 38 -5.40 -3.45 0.84
N SER A 39 -4.68 -3.45 1.96
CA SER A 39 -3.37 -2.82 2.09
C SER A 39 -2.30 -3.51 1.22
N CYS A 40 -2.35 -4.83 1.09
CA CYS A 40 -1.51 -5.57 0.15
C CYS A 40 -1.75 -5.14 -1.29
N VAL A 41 -3.03 -5.01 -1.67
CA VAL A 41 -3.42 -4.56 -3.01
C VAL A 41 -2.89 -3.15 -3.27
N CYS A 42 -2.95 -2.25 -2.27
CA CYS A 42 -2.34 -0.92 -2.36
C CYS A 42 -0.85 -0.99 -2.68
N ASN A 43 -0.11 -1.83 -1.95
CA ASN A 43 1.33 -2.03 -2.15
C ASN A 43 1.67 -2.64 -3.52
N ILE A 44 0.83 -3.55 -4.04
CA ILE A 44 0.96 -4.11 -5.39
C ILE A 44 0.72 -3.04 -6.46
N ILE A 45 -0.32 -2.22 -6.32
CA ILE A 45 -0.58 -1.10 -7.23
C ILE A 45 0.59 -0.11 -7.20
N GLY A 46 1.12 0.20 -6.01
CA GLY A 46 2.31 1.02 -5.82
C GLY A 46 3.54 0.45 -6.55
N ALA A 47 3.75 -0.86 -6.47
CA ALA A 47 4.83 -1.56 -7.18
C ALA A 47 4.66 -1.46 -8.71
N ILE A 48 3.45 -1.70 -9.23
CA ILE A 48 3.12 -1.57 -10.66
C ILE A 48 3.38 -0.13 -11.14
N LYS A 49 2.91 0.86 -10.38
CA LYS A 49 3.11 2.29 -10.69
C LYS A 49 4.59 2.66 -10.65
N THR A 50 5.35 2.15 -9.68
CA THR A 50 6.80 2.37 -9.56
C THR A 50 7.54 1.82 -10.76
N ALA A 51 7.26 0.57 -11.17
CA ALA A 51 7.87 -0.03 -12.35
C ALA A 51 7.61 0.79 -13.62
N LYS A 52 6.35 1.22 -13.82
CA LYS A 52 5.96 2.06 -14.96
C LYS A 52 6.62 3.45 -14.89
N TYR A 53 6.67 4.07 -13.72
CA TYR A 53 7.18 5.43 -13.53
C TYR A 53 8.69 5.51 -13.76
N LEU A 54 9.43 4.53 -13.25
CA LEU A 54 10.89 4.44 -13.39
C LEU A 54 11.33 3.82 -14.73
N GLY A 55 10.39 3.29 -15.52
CA GLY A 55 10.69 2.64 -16.80
C GLY A 55 11.44 1.31 -16.66
N LEU A 56 11.16 0.56 -15.59
CA LEU A 56 11.82 -0.70 -15.28
C LEU A 56 11.49 -1.78 -16.33
N GLY A 57 12.50 -2.54 -16.72
CA GLY A 57 12.41 -3.64 -17.68
C GLY A 57 12.28 -5.03 -17.03
N PRO A 58 12.26 -6.10 -17.84
CA PRO A 58 12.09 -7.48 -17.35
C PRO A 58 13.19 -7.98 -16.41
N GLU A 59 14.38 -7.37 -16.46
CA GLU A 59 15.53 -7.74 -15.63
C GLU A 59 15.61 -6.93 -14.31
N ASP A 60 14.72 -5.94 -14.16
CA ASP A 60 14.66 -5.09 -12.98
C ASP A 60 13.65 -5.65 -11.96
N ASN A 61 14.02 -5.63 -10.69
CA ASN A 61 13.19 -6.16 -9.61
C ASN A 61 12.44 -5.04 -8.88
N VAL A 62 11.15 -5.24 -8.65
CA VAL A 62 10.37 -4.47 -7.67
C VAL A 62 9.97 -5.40 -6.54
N VAL A 63 10.45 -5.11 -5.34
CA VAL A 63 10.06 -5.82 -4.12
C VAL A 63 9.01 -4.99 -3.39
N THR A 64 7.90 -5.62 -3.04
CA THR A 64 6.82 -5.00 -2.28
C THR A 64 6.36 -5.93 -1.15
N ILE A 65 5.62 -5.39 -0.19
CA ILE A 65 5.23 -6.09 1.03
C ILE A 65 3.75 -6.42 0.97
N ALA A 66 3.39 -7.70 1.13
CA ALA A 66 2.05 -8.11 1.47
C ALA A 66 1.87 -7.99 2.99
N THR A 67 1.17 -6.94 3.43
CA THR A 67 0.97 -6.57 4.85
C THR A 67 0.14 -7.59 5.63
N ASP A 68 -0.93 -8.12 5.04
CA ASP A 68 -1.91 -8.99 5.69
C ASP A 68 -2.72 -9.83 4.69
N SER A 69 -3.31 -10.91 5.19
CA SER A 69 -4.12 -11.84 4.42
C SER A 69 -5.61 -11.49 4.41
N TYR A 70 -6.35 -12.10 3.49
CA TYR A 70 -7.79 -11.89 3.32
C TYR A 70 -8.61 -12.37 4.52
N ASP A 71 -8.10 -13.31 5.32
CA ASP A 71 -8.76 -13.87 6.51
C ASP A 71 -9.28 -12.82 7.51
N ARG A 72 -8.71 -11.60 7.50
CA ARG A 72 -9.13 -10.46 8.32
C ARG A 72 -10.29 -9.65 7.72
N TYR A 73 -10.58 -9.82 6.44
CA TYR A 73 -11.47 -8.97 5.64
C TYR A 73 -12.78 -9.60 5.10
N PRO A 74 -13.30 -10.76 5.56
CA PRO A 74 -14.60 -11.26 5.06
C PRO A 74 -15.76 -10.28 5.25
N SER A 75 -15.76 -9.50 6.35
CA SER A 75 -16.80 -8.49 6.60
C SER A 75 -16.75 -7.33 5.62
N VAL A 76 -15.57 -7.01 5.07
CA VAL A 76 -15.40 -5.97 4.04
C VAL A 76 -16.01 -6.43 2.73
N SER A 77 -15.76 -7.67 2.30
CA SER A 77 -16.44 -8.25 1.13
C SER A 77 -17.94 -8.35 1.32
N GLN A 78 -18.41 -8.74 2.51
CA GLN A 78 -19.84 -8.75 2.82
C GLN A 78 -20.47 -7.36 2.69
N HIS A 79 -19.79 -6.32 3.20
CA HIS A 79 -20.25 -4.93 3.07
C HIS A 79 -20.26 -4.48 1.60
N LEU A 80 -19.22 -4.82 0.82
CA LEU A 80 -19.17 -4.55 -0.62
C LEU A 80 -20.40 -5.16 -1.34
N TYR A 81 -20.73 -6.42 -1.03
CA TYR A 81 -21.87 -7.10 -1.65
C TYR A 81 -23.21 -6.43 -1.29
N GLN A 82 -23.37 -5.98 -0.04
CA GLN A 82 -24.57 -5.25 0.39
C GLN A 82 -24.74 -3.95 -0.39
N THR A 83 -23.66 -3.19 -0.55
CA THR A 83 -23.65 -1.92 -1.29
C THR A 83 -23.94 -2.12 -2.78
N MET A 84 -23.50 -3.25 -3.35
CA MET A 84 -23.78 -3.62 -4.74
C MET A 84 -25.13 -4.30 -4.96
N GLY A 85 -25.83 -4.71 -3.89
CA GLY A 85 -27.06 -5.49 -3.99
C GLY A 85 -26.86 -6.96 -4.35
N GLY A 86 -25.64 -7.49 -4.22
CA GLY A 86 -25.30 -8.87 -4.56
C GLY A 86 -23.79 -9.11 -4.61
N ARG A 87 -23.40 -10.37 -4.86
CA ARG A 87 -22.01 -10.70 -5.18
C ARG A 87 -21.65 -10.20 -6.59
N PRO A 88 -20.39 -9.79 -6.83
CA PRO A 88 -19.95 -9.45 -8.18
C PRO A 88 -20.07 -10.68 -9.09
N ASP A 89 -20.53 -10.46 -10.31
CA ASP A 89 -20.49 -11.46 -11.37
C ASP A 89 -19.10 -11.49 -12.03
N ASP A 90 -18.91 -12.45 -12.93
CA ASP A 90 -17.65 -12.65 -13.66
C ASP A 90 -17.20 -11.41 -14.43
N ASP A 91 -18.13 -10.69 -15.06
CA ASP A 91 -17.84 -9.50 -15.84
C ASP A 91 -17.40 -8.34 -14.93
N THR A 92 -18.00 -8.23 -13.74
CA THR A 92 -17.61 -7.25 -12.73
C THR A 92 -16.22 -7.55 -12.17
N LEU A 93 -15.94 -8.82 -11.84
CA LEU A 93 -14.62 -9.25 -11.35
C LEU A 93 -13.53 -8.99 -12.39
N GLU A 94 -13.80 -9.27 -13.67
CA GLU A 94 -12.88 -8.98 -14.77
C GLU A 94 -12.63 -7.47 -14.90
N ALA A 95 -13.70 -6.66 -14.87
CA ALA A 95 -13.59 -5.21 -14.97
C ALA A 95 -12.76 -4.63 -13.83
N TRP A 96 -12.94 -5.12 -12.60
CA TRP A 96 -12.13 -4.69 -11.46
C TRP A 96 -10.68 -5.12 -11.55
N ALA A 97 -10.40 -6.37 -11.92
CA ALA A 97 -9.02 -6.82 -12.10
C ALA A 97 -8.28 -5.97 -13.15
N LYS A 98 -8.95 -5.70 -14.28
CA LYS A 98 -8.42 -4.84 -15.33
C LYS A 98 -8.22 -3.40 -14.85
N SER A 99 -9.20 -2.80 -14.21
CA SER A 99 -9.11 -1.40 -13.80
C SER A 99 -8.03 -1.19 -12.73
N VAL A 100 -7.96 -2.09 -11.74
CA VAL A 100 -7.05 -1.96 -10.60
C VAL A 100 -5.61 -2.27 -10.97
N PHE A 101 -5.35 -3.39 -11.65
CA PHE A 101 -3.98 -3.85 -11.90
C PHE A 101 -3.43 -3.37 -13.25
N LEU A 102 -4.21 -3.47 -14.32
CA LEU A 102 -3.75 -3.07 -15.66
C LEU A 102 -3.94 -1.57 -15.89
N GLY A 103 -5.04 -1.01 -15.38
CA GLY A 103 -5.43 0.39 -15.48
C GLY A 103 -4.69 1.33 -14.52
N ALA A 104 -3.80 0.83 -13.66
CA ALA A 104 -2.99 1.64 -12.75
C ALA A 104 -2.22 2.72 -13.52
N SER A 105 -2.72 3.96 -13.43
CA SER A 105 -2.18 5.13 -14.13
C SER A 105 -0.93 5.68 -13.43
N LEU A 106 -0.14 6.49 -14.14
CA LEU A 106 0.97 7.26 -13.55
C LEU A 106 0.50 8.54 -12.85
N GLY A 107 -0.82 8.78 -12.79
CA GLY A 107 -1.38 9.88 -12.01
C GLY A 107 -1.01 9.74 -10.53
N GLU A 108 -0.99 10.86 -9.82
CA GLU A 108 -0.81 10.91 -8.35
C GLU A 108 0.56 10.47 -7.84
N ILE A 109 1.55 10.27 -8.72
CA ILE A 109 2.94 10.09 -8.30
C ILE A 109 3.55 11.47 -8.04
N VAL A 110 4.02 11.69 -6.82
CA VAL A 110 4.76 12.88 -6.43
C VAL A 110 6.22 12.50 -6.21
N ASP A 111 7.08 12.97 -7.09
CA ASP A 111 8.52 12.83 -6.95
C ASP A 111 9.05 13.84 -5.92
N LEU A 112 9.33 13.34 -4.72
CA LEU A 112 9.76 14.17 -3.60
C LEU A 112 11.18 14.71 -3.74
N ASN A 113 11.99 14.16 -4.65
CA ASN A 113 13.35 14.63 -4.89
C ASN A 113 13.39 15.90 -5.76
N ARG A 114 12.25 16.35 -6.27
CA ARG A 114 12.16 17.62 -6.98
C ARG A 114 12.16 18.78 -5.99
N ASP A 115 12.77 19.88 -6.42
CA ASP A 115 12.94 21.08 -5.61
C ASP A 115 11.64 21.55 -4.96
N GLY A 116 11.69 21.89 -3.68
CA GLY A 116 10.57 22.44 -2.92
C GLY A 116 9.64 21.41 -2.26
N HIS A 117 9.72 20.12 -2.61
CA HIS A 117 8.83 19.13 -2.00
C HIS A 117 9.20 18.81 -0.55
N HIS A 118 10.50 18.78 -0.21
CA HIS A 118 10.96 18.55 1.15
C HIS A 118 10.59 19.72 2.08
N GLU A 119 10.78 20.97 1.64
CA GLU A 119 10.40 22.17 2.38
C GLU A 119 8.88 22.24 2.55
N ARG A 120 8.11 21.90 1.51
CA ARG A 120 6.65 21.83 1.57
C ARG A 120 6.18 20.81 2.61
N LEU A 121 6.74 19.59 2.61
CA LEU A 121 6.40 18.55 3.59
C LEU A 121 6.81 18.94 5.01
N HIS A 122 7.98 19.55 5.18
CA HIS A 122 8.42 20.06 6.49
C HIS A 122 7.47 21.13 7.02
N LYS A 123 7.08 22.09 6.17
CA LYS A 123 6.10 23.11 6.54
C LYS A 123 4.76 22.49 6.94
N MET A 124 4.24 21.55 6.15
CA MET A 124 2.98 20.85 6.47
C MET A 124 3.07 20.13 7.82
N LYS A 125 4.18 19.45 8.10
CA LYS A 125 4.43 18.81 9.40
C LYS A 125 4.39 19.84 10.52
N LYS A 126 5.12 20.95 10.38
CA LYS A 126 5.20 22.02 11.38
C LYS A 126 3.85 22.67 11.66
N ASP A 127 3.09 23.01 10.62
CA ASP A 127 1.76 23.60 10.72
C ASP A 127 0.77 22.67 11.45
N LEU A 128 0.88 21.35 11.24
CA LEU A 128 0.00 20.36 11.85
C LEU A 128 0.43 19.97 13.28
N TRP A 129 1.70 19.63 13.48
CA TRP A 129 2.18 19.05 14.73
C TRP A 129 2.24 20.07 15.88
N THR A 130 2.42 21.35 15.57
CA THR A 130 2.31 22.41 16.58
C THR A 130 0.90 22.48 17.18
N GLN A 131 -0.14 22.10 16.44
CA GLN A 131 -1.52 22.01 16.96
C GLN A 131 -1.68 20.83 17.94
N PHE A 132 -0.82 19.81 17.85
CA PHE A 132 -0.75 18.70 18.79
C PHE A 132 0.18 18.98 19.99
N GLY A 133 0.76 20.17 20.09
CA GLY A 133 1.58 20.60 21.23
C GLY A 133 3.09 20.37 21.07
N TYR A 134 3.57 19.91 19.91
CA TYR A 134 5.00 19.83 19.63
C TYR A 134 5.58 21.23 19.41
N SER A 135 6.79 21.49 19.93
CA SER A 135 7.46 22.77 19.71
C SER A 135 7.98 22.89 18.28
N ALA A 136 7.93 24.10 17.73
CA ALA A 136 8.47 24.41 16.42
C ALA A 136 9.95 24.04 16.30
N ASP A 137 10.75 24.34 17.33
CA ASP A 137 12.18 24.08 17.38
C ASP A 137 12.49 22.58 17.37
N TYR A 138 11.68 21.76 18.05
CA TYR A 138 11.82 20.30 18.00
C TYR A 138 11.56 19.76 16.59
N ILE A 139 10.52 20.26 15.93
CA ILE A 139 10.19 19.84 14.57
C ILE A 139 11.30 20.27 13.60
N ASP A 140 11.84 21.48 13.73
CA ASP A 140 12.92 21.97 12.86
C ASP A 140 14.19 21.12 12.92
N GLN A 141 14.49 20.52 14.08
CA GLN A 141 15.62 19.58 14.23
C GLN A 141 15.47 18.34 13.35
N MET A 142 14.23 17.89 13.08
CA MET A 142 13.95 16.71 12.25
C MET A 142 14.33 16.86 10.78
N GLN A 143 14.75 18.06 10.33
CA GLN A 143 15.30 18.25 8.99
C GLN A 143 16.74 17.74 8.86
N SER A 144 17.45 17.58 9.98
CA SER A 144 18.82 17.05 9.99
C SER A 144 18.80 15.53 10.12
N MET A 145 19.67 14.86 9.37
CA MET A 145 19.92 13.43 9.57
C MET A 145 20.52 13.14 10.96
N ASP A 146 21.30 14.07 11.52
CA ASP A 146 21.89 13.91 12.86
C ASP A 146 20.81 13.71 13.94
N PHE A 147 19.63 14.34 13.78
CA PHE A 147 18.50 14.13 14.68
C PHE A 147 18.01 12.69 14.61
N TRP A 148 17.80 12.16 13.41
CA TRP A 148 17.32 10.80 13.22
C TRP A 148 18.34 9.73 13.63
N ASP A 149 19.63 10.00 13.42
CA ASP A 149 20.70 9.11 13.90
C ASP A 149 20.76 9.09 15.43
N ALA A 150 20.54 10.24 16.08
CA ALA A 150 20.45 10.32 17.54
C ALA A 150 19.20 9.60 18.10
N GLU A 151 18.03 9.77 17.46
CA GLU A 151 16.81 9.02 17.79
C GLU A 151 17.01 7.50 17.64
N TYR A 152 17.63 7.07 16.54
CA TYR A 152 17.95 5.67 16.34
C TYR A 152 18.93 5.14 17.40
N ALA A 153 19.91 5.93 17.84
CA ALA A 153 20.86 5.51 18.86
C ALA A 153 20.22 5.18 20.23
N GLN A 154 19.01 5.72 20.51
CA GLN A 154 18.28 5.47 21.76
C GLN A 154 17.85 4.01 21.93
N ILE A 155 17.87 3.18 20.86
CA ILE A 155 17.56 1.75 20.97
C ILE A 155 18.40 1.03 22.04
N LYS A 156 19.63 1.49 22.28
CA LYS A 156 20.54 0.91 23.28
C LYS A 156 20.03 1.06 24.71
N GLU A 157 19.20 2.06 24.95
CA GLU A 157 18.57 2.33 26.24
C GLU A 157 17.13 1.78 26.28
N ILE A 158 16.38 1.94 25.18
CA ILE A 158 14.98 1.51 25.09
C ILE A 158 14.85 -0.03 25.13
N ASP A 159 15.68 -0.77 24.39
CA ASP A 159 15.57 -2.23 24.30
C ASP A 159 15.73 -2.92 25.67
N PRO A 160 16.74 -2.59 26.50
CA PRO A 160 16.84 -3.12 27.86
C PRO A 160 15.61 -2.82 28.72
N LEU A 161 15.10 -1.59 28.68
CA LEU A 161 13.92 -1.20 29.47
C LEU A 161 12.66 -1.97 29.05
N ILE A 162 12.48 -2.21 27.75
CA ILE A 162 11.39 -3.06 27.25
C ILE A 162 11.55 -4.50 27.73
N ALA A 163 12.78 -5.02 27.75
CA ALA A 163 13.07 -6.38 28.20
C ALA A 163 12.76 -6.56 29.70
N GLU A 164 12.98 -5.54 30.54
CA GLU A 164 12.64 -5.57 31.97
C GLU A 164 11.13 -5.64 32.25
N LEU A 165 10.29 -5.23 31.29
CA LEU A 165 8.83 -5.26 31.39
C LEU A 165 8.19 -6.55 30.86
N ARG A 166 8.97 -7.44 30.23
CA ARG A 166 8.51 -8.71 29.66
C ARG A 166 8.77 -9.89 30.60
#